data_AF-A0A444JB76-F1
#
_entry.id   AF-A0A444JB76-F1
#
_cell.length_a   1.000
_cell.length_b   1.000
_cell.length_c   1.000
_cell.angle_alpha   90.00
_cell.angle_beta   90.00
_cell.angle_gamma   90.00
#
_symmetry.space_group_name_H-M   'P 1'
#
loop_
_entity.id
_entity.type
_entity.pdbx_description
1 polymer ?
#
loop_
_entity_poly.entity_id
_entity_poly.type
_entity_poly.pdbx_seq_one_letter_code
_entity_poly.pdbx_strand_id
1 'polypeptide(L)'
;AAFNAAADIWANILISDIPITIQACWADLGSSSILGYAGGQPLQYNFPEAISNTTVYVGSLANALVGSDLSPDPDMHITYNSSFDWYYGTDGNTPSDQVDLVTVVLHEIAHGLNFSGSMRYSSGNGSWGYDVSYPNIFDVFIQDGSENQLINTTSYSNPSTALGTALTSDNLWFHGTKAMEANGGQPVKIYAPSTWSAGSSYAHLDHTTFNNTANQLMVYSVSSGESVHDPGAVTKGLLQDLGWPTATSSSGISSIVPILMLLLPK
;
A
#
# COMPACT_ATOMS: atom_id res chain seq x y z
N ALA A 1 2.13 17.80 -13.28
CA ALA A 1 1.81 16.83 -14.35
C ALA A 1 1.90 15.42 -13.81
N ALA A 2 3.11 14.92 -13.48
CA ALA A 2 3.28 13.56 -12.95
C ALA A 2 2.37 13.19 -11.77
N PHE A 3 2.27 14.08 -10.78
CA PHE A 3 1.36 13.91 -9.64
C PHE A 3 -0.11 13.70 -10.04
N ASN A 4 -0.63 14.56 -10.91
CA ASN A 4 -2.00 14.45 -11.40
C ASN A 4 -2.19 13.20 -12.25
N ALA A 5 -1.21 12.82 -13.09
CA ALA A 5 -1.29 11.62 -13.90
C ALA A 5 -1.41 10.34 -13.03
N ALA A 6 -0.62 10.25 -11.96
CA ALA A 6 -0.71 9.14 -11.00
C ALA A 6 -2.05 9.14 -10.24
N ALA A 7 -2.52 10.32 -9.81
CA ALA A 7 -3.84 10.47 -9.18
C ALA A 7 -4.97 10.07 -10.14
N ASP A 8 -4.91 10.47 -11.41
CA ASP A 8 -5.91 10.13 -12.42
C ASP A 8 -5.99 8.62 -12.67
N ILE A 9 -4.86 7.90 -12.62
CA ILE A 9 -4.85 6.44 -12.72
C ILE A 9 -5.65 5.81 -11.58
N TRP A 10 -5.41 6.21 -10.33
CA TRP A 10 -6.16 5.69 -9.19
C TRP A 10 -7.63 6.11 -9.20
N ALA A 11 -7.92 7.36 -9.58
CA ALA A 11 -9.27 7.89 -9.70
C ALA A 11 -10.14 7.07 -10.69
N ASN A 12 -9.54 6.54 -11.75
CA ASN A 12 -10.21 5.68 -12.73
C ASN A 12 -10.37 4.21 -12.29
N ILE A 13 -9.76 3.82 -11.18
CA ILE A 13 -9.80 2.44 -10.65
C ILE A 13 -10.73 2.34 -9.44
N LEU A 14 -10.64 3.30 -8.53
CA LEU A 14 -11.35 3.29 -7.26
C LEU A 14 -12.74 3.88 -7.37
N ILE A 15 -13.59 3.53 -6.41
CA ILE A 15 -14.93 4.12 -6.24
C ILE A 15 -15.11 4.57 -4.79
N SER A 16 -15.57 5.80 -4.64
CA SER A 16 -15.81 6.48 -3.36
C SER A 16 -16.59 7.77 -3.64
N ASP A 17 -17.61 8.02 -2.84
CA ASP A 17 -18.32 9.30 -2.84
C ASP A 17 -17.55 10.39 -2.06
N ILE A 18 -16.51 9.96 -1.32
CA ILE A 18 -15.63 10.82 -0.53
C ILE A 18 -14.31 11.03 -1.28
N PRO A 19 -13.89 12.29 -1.50
CA PRO A 19 -12.60 12.57 -2.08
C PRO A 19 -11.46 11.99 -1.26
N ILE A 20 -10.39 11.53 -1.95
CA ILE A 20 -9.14 11.17 -1.29
C ILE A 20 -8.24 12.39 -1.28
N THR A 21 -7.84 12.83 -0.09
CA THR A 21 -7.00 14.00 0.13
C THR A 21 -5.56 13.60 0.38
N ILE A 22 -4.64 14.19 -0.38
CA ILE A 22 -3.22 13.84 -0.34
C ILE A 22 -2.41 15.10 -0.06
N GLN A 23 -1.66 15.10 1.04
CA GLN A 23 -0.64 16.11 1.30
C GLN A 23 0.72 15.59 0.85
N ALA A 24 1.29 16.20 -0.19
CA ALA A 24 2.58 15.82 -0.73
C ALA A 24 3.63 16.91 -0.51
N CYS A 25 4.88 16.52 -0.26
CA CYS A 25 5.99 17.45 -0.15
C CYS A 25 7.30 16.88 -0.71
N TRP A 26 8.25 17.78 -0.94
CA TRP A 26 9.63 17.45 -1.27
C TRP A 26 10.51 17.57 -0.02
N ALA A 27 11.45 16.65 0.15
CA ALA A 27 12.49 16.75 1.18
C ALA A 27 13.79 16.13 0.70
N ASP A 28 14.93 16.62 1.18
CA ASP A 28 16.19 15.86 1.07
C ASP A 28 16.18 14.76 2.14
N LEU A 29 16.07 13.50 1.70
CA LEU A 29 16.02 12.35 2.61
C LEU A 29 17.41 11.87 3.03
N GLY A 30 18.48 12.55 2.58
CA GLY A 30 19.87 12.16 2.90
C GLY A 30 20.25 10.78 2.36
N SER A 31 19.50 10.28 1.37
CA SER A 31 19.64 8.94 0.82
C SER A 31 19.58 8.98 -0.71
N SER A 32 20.41 8.15 -1.35
CA SER A 32 20.40 7.90 -2.79
C SER A 32 19.63 6.64 -3.17
N SER A 33 18.93 6.00 -2.22
CA SER A 33 18.15 4.78 -2.45
C SER A 33 16.68 4.90 -2.02
N ILE A 34 16.31 5.92 -1.25
CA ILE A 34 14.93 6.15 -0.82
C ILE A 34 14.32 7.21 -1.73
N LEU A 35 13.40 6.78 -2.60
CA LEU A 35 12.71 7.61 -3.59
C LEU A 35 11.61 8.46 -2.96
N GLY A 36 10.92 7.90 -1.98
CA GLY A 36 9.86 8.54 -1.23
C GLY A 36 9.40 7.64 -0.09
N TYR A 37 8.41 8.13 0.64
CA TYR A 37 7.61 7.32 1.56
C TYR A 37 6.24 7.95 1.75
N ALA A 38 5.25 7.08 1.97
CA ALA A 38 3.89 7.45 2.29
C ALA A 38 3.44 6.90 3.64
N GLY A 39 2.50 7.60 4.27
CA GLY A 39 1.75 7.11 5.41
C GLY A 39 0.26 7.43 5.26
N GLY A 40 -0.58 6.39 5.27
CA GLY A 40 -2.03 6.54 5.40
C GLY A 40 -2.39 6.88 6.84
N GLN A 41 -2.89 8.08 7.07
CA GLN A 41 -3.32 8.62 8.36
C GLN A 41 -4.49 9.57 8.12
N PRO A 42 -5.38 9.78 9.10
CA PRO A 42 -5.42 9.11 10.39
C PRO A 42 -5.84 7.65 10.27
N LEU A 43 -5.46 6.84 11.26
CA LEU A 43 -5.97 5.47 11.41
C LEU A 43 -7.39 5.52 11.98
N GLN A 44 -8.27 4.69 11.44
CA GLN A 44 -9.67 4.57 11.83
C GLN A 44 -10.00 3.14 12.26
N TYR A 45 -10.82 2.99 13.29
CA TYR A 45 -11.37 1.72 13.77
C TYR A 45 -12.69 1.97 14.49
N ASN A 46 -13.49 0.91 14.70
CA ASN A 46 -14.80 1.02 15.37
C ASN A 46 -15.77 2.03 14.71
N PHE A 47 -15.78 2.05 13.38
CA PHE A 47 -16.76 2.79 12.57
C PHE A 47 -17.77 1.82 11.94
N PRO A 48 -18.93 2.30 11.47
CA PRO A 48 -19.86 1.48 10.67
C PRO A 48 -19.15 0.84 9.46
N GLU A 49 -19.64 -0.28 8.93
CA GLU A 49 -19.03 -1.02 7.81
C GLU A 49 -17.64 -1.67 8.05
N ALA A 50 -16.91 -1.33 9.12
CA ALA A 50 -15.70 -2.05 9.48
C ALA A 50 -16.00 -3.53 9.77
N ILE A 51 -15.16 -4.46 9.28
CA ILE A 51 -15.37 -5.91 9.49
C ILE A 51 -15.40 -6.33 10.97
N SER A 52 -14.80 -5.52 11.85
CA SER A 52 -14.79 -5.68 13.30
C SER A 52 -14.51 -4.33 13.95
N ASN A 53 -14.97 -4.14 15.19
CA ASN A 53 -14.65 -2.96 16.00
C ASN A 53 -13.18 -2.91 16.47
N THR A 54 -12.42 -3.99 16.26
CA THR A 54 -10.99 -4.11 16.57
C THR A 54 -10.13 -4.29 15.32
N THR A 55 -10.54 -3.76 14.16
CA THR A 55 -9.72 -3.75 12.94
C THR A 55 -9.44 -2.31 12.53
N VAL A 56 -8.17 -2.02 12.24
CA VAL A 56 -7.68 -0.68 11.85
C VAL A 56 -7.61 -0.56 10.35
N TYR A 57 -8.03 0.60 9.84
CA TYR A 57 -7.99 1.01 8.45
C TYR A 57 -7.25 2.35 8.36
N VAL A 58 -6.62 2.64 7.23
CA VAL A 58 -6.19 4.02 6.91
C VAL A 58 -7.42 4.87 6.56
N GLY A 59 -7.31 6.18 6.75
CA GLY A 59 -8.39 7.14 6.58
C GLY A 59 -9.12 7.02 5.25
N SER A 60 -8.39 7.00 4.13
CA SER A 60 -8.96 6.92 2.77
C SER A 60 -9.93 5.75 2.59
N LEU A 61 -9.55 4.56 3.05
CA LEU A 61 -10.36 3.35 2.95
C LEU A 61 -11.57 3.40 3.90
N ALA A 62 -11.36 3.86 5.14
CA ALA A 62 -12.46 4.01 6.10
C ALA A 62 -13.52 5.02 5.61
N ASN A 63 -13.06 6.16 5.07
CA ASN A 63 -13.89 7.20 4.48
C ASN A 63 -14.71 6.67 3.30
N ALA A 64 -14.09 5.88 2.42
CA ALA A 64 -14.78 5.24 1.28
C ALA A 64 -15.83 4.21 1.72
N LEU A 65 -15.55 3.43 2.77
CA LEU A 65 -16.48 2.43 3.30
C LEU A 65 -17.71 3.05 3.97
N VAL A 66 -17.51 4.09 4.78
CA VAL A 66 -18.60 4.74 5.53
C VAL A 66 -19.36 5.78 4.70
N GLY A 67 -18.80 6.25 3.59
CA GLY A 67 -19.40 7.28 2.75
C GLY A 67 -19.45 8.66 3.42
N SER A 68 -18.54 8.93 4.35
CA SER A 68 -18.36 10.24 5.00
C SER A 68 -16.90 10.44 5.40
N ASP A 69 -16.47 11.70 5.43
CA ASP A 69 -15.14 12.05 5.91
C ASP A 69 -15.09 11.98 7.45
N LEU A 70 -14.24 11.09 7.98
CA LEU A 70 -14.08 10.82 9.39
C LEU A 70 -13.04 11.74 10.07
N SER A 71 -12.29 12.54 9.31
CA SER A 71 -11.27 13.44 9.86
C SER A 71 -11.00 14.65 8.97
N PRO A 72 -10.80 15.86 9.52
CA PRO A 72 -10.37 17.00 8.72
C PRO A 72 -8.93 16.92 8.22
N ASP A 73 -8.13 15.96 8.71
CA ASP A 73 -6.73 15.77 8.30
C ASP A 73 -6.63 15.06 6.95
N PRO A 74 -5.62 15.35 6.12
CA PRO A 74 -5.42 14.66 4.85
C PRO A 74 -5.31 13.13 5.02
N ASP A 75 -5.96 12.36 4.15
CA ASP A 75 -6.01 10.88 4.20
C ASP A 75 -4.64 10.19 4.08
N MET A 76 -3.69 10.88 3.45
CA MET A 76 -2.31 10.42 3.38
C MET A 76 -1.32 11.56 3.21
N HIS A 77 -0.13 11.33 3.75
CA HIS A 77 1.02 12.21 3.62
C HIS A 77 2.09 11.48 2.81
N ILE A 78 2.62 12.13 1.78
CA ILE A 78 3.66 11.55 0.92
C ILE A 78 4.84 12.51 0.81
N THR A 79 6.04 12.00 1.10
CA THR A 79 7.28 12.75 0.94
C THR A 79 8.10 12.16 -0.19
N TYR A 80 8.53 12.99 -1.13
CA TYR A 80 9.38 12.60 -2.25
C TYR A 80 10.77 13.15 -2.08
N ASN A 81 11.77 12.34 -2.44
CA ASN A 81 13.15 12.74 -2.29
C ASN A 81 13.56 13.77 -3.34
N SER A 82 13.90 14.96 -2.89
CA SER A 82 14.23 16.11 -3.72
C SER A 82 15.60 16.00 -4.42
N SER A 83 16.42 15.02 -4.03
CA SER A 83 17.81 14.82 -4.45
C SER A 83 17.99 13.87 -5.63
N PHE A 84 16.91 13.25 -6.13
CA PHE A 84 16.95 12.35 -7.30
C PHE A 84 16.80 13.11 -8.63
N ASP A 85 17.34 12.50 -9.70
CA ASP A 85 17.09 12.92 -11.07
C ASP A 85 15.77 12.32 -11.56
N TRP A 86 14.74 13.15 -11.53
CA TRP A 86 13.36 12.76 -11.83
C TRP A 86 13.02 13.01 -13.29
N TYR A 87 12.40 12.01 -13.91
CA TYR A 87 11.63 12.19 -15.12
C TYR A 87 10.21 12.65 -14.77
N TYR A 88 9.87 13.88 -15.16
CA TYR A 88 8.58 14.51 -14.85
C TYR A 88 7.51 14.31 -15.95
N GLY A 89 7.88 13.69 -17.07
CA GLY A 89 6.95 13.37 -18.14
C GLY A 89 5.95 12.29 -17.72
N THR A 90 4.92 12.11 -18.52
CA THR A 90 3.80 11.19 -18.22
C THR A 90 3.51 10.25 -19.39
N ASP A 91 4.45 10.14 -20.34
CA ASP A 91 4.29 9.37 -21.58
C ASP A 91 4.98 8.00 -21.52
N GLY A 92 5.67 7.69 -20.41
CA GLY A 92 6.43 6.46 -20.21
C GLY A 92 7.78 6.40 -20.96
N ASN A 93 8.25 7.50 -21.55
CA ASN A 93 9.54 7.57 -22.25
C ASN A 93 10.68 8.01 -21.31
N THR A 94 10.77 7.38 -20.14
CA THR A 94 11.77 7.73 -19.11
C THR A 94 13.19 7.45 -19.62
N PRO A 95 14.10 8.43 -19.61
CA PRO A 95 15.51 8.21 -19.91
C PRO A 95 16.16 7.20 -18.97
N SER A 96 17.13 6.44 -19.48
CA SER A 96 17.78 5.36 -18.71
C SER A 96 18.52 5.82 -17.45
N ASP A 97 18.80 7.10 -17.31
CA ASP A 97 19.47 7.74 -16.18
C ASP A 97 18.52 8.47 -15.22
N GLN A 98 17.22 8.50 -15.51
CA GLN A 98 16.22 9.17 -14.68
C GLN A 98 15.23 8.17 -14.06
N VAL A 99 14.62 8.57 -12.95
CA VAL A 99 13.54 7.81 -12.29
C VAL A 99 12.19 8.39 -12.68
N ASP A 100 11.26 7.55 -13.14
CA ASP A 100 9.91 7.98 -13.50
C ASP A 100 9.11 8.42 -12.28
N LEU A 101 8.78 9.72 -12.21
CA LEU A 101 8.06 10.27 -11.06
C LEU A 101 6.61 9.78 -11.01
N VAL A 102 5.96 9.50 -12.15
CA VAL A 102 4.58 8.98 -12.15
C VAL A 102 4.52 7.63 -11.45
N THR A 103 5.46 6.72 -11.73
CA THR A 103 5.57 5.41 -11.09
C THR A 103 5.75 5.53 -9.60
N VAL A 104 6.67 6.40 -9.13
CA VAL A 104 6.89 6.57 -7.69
C VAL A 104 5.65 7.18 -7.03
N VAL A 105 5.04 8.22 -7.60
CA VAL A 105 3.80 8.79 -7.04
C VAL A 105 2.68 7.73 -6.99
N LEU A 106 2.51 6.98 -8.07
CA LEU A 106 1.47 5.95 -8.16
C LEU A 106 1.66 4.86 -7.10
N HIS A 107 2.91 4.45 -6.88
CA HIS A 107 3.31 3.50 -5.84
C HIS A 107 3.01 4.04 -4.43
N GLU A 108 3.45 5.25 -4.13
CA GLU A 108 3.26 5.84 -2.80
C GLU A 108 1.78 6.08 -2.46
N ILE A 109 0.96 6.43 -3.47
CA ILE A 109 -0.49 6.52 -3.28
C ILE A 109 -1.06 5.16 -2.86
N ALA A 110 -0.59 4.04 -3.43
CA ALA A 110 -1.08 2.71 -3.07
C ALA A 110 -0.92 2.41 -1.57
N HIS A 111 0.22 2.79 -0.97
CA HIS A 111 0.41 2.67 0.47
C HIS A 111 -0.64 3.49 1.26
N GLY A 112 -0.93 4.72 0.82
CA GLY A 112 -2.00 5.55 1.37
C GLY A 112 -3.41 4.99 1.17
N LEU A 113 -3.60 4.06 0.22
CA LEU A 113 -4.83 3.29 -0.01
C LEU A 113 -4.92 2.01 0.85
N ASN A 114 -4.06 1.88 1.87
CA ASN A 114 -3.95 0.73 2.77
C ASN A 114 -3.16 -0.46 2.19
N PHE A 115 -2.33 -0.27 1.16
CA PHE A 115 -1.38 -1.30 0.71
C PHE A 115 -0.18 -1.41 1.69
N SER A 116 -0.44 -1.86 2.92
CA SER A 116 0.51 -2.30 3.94
C SER A 116 -0.25 -2.49 5.25
N GLY A 117 0.35 -3.22 6.18
CA GLY A 117 -0.23 -3.46 7.50
C GLY A 117 0.62 -2.93 8.65
N SER A 118 0.33 -3.41 9.86
CA SER A 118 0.90 -2.85 11.09
C SER A 118 2.14 -3.57 11.62
N MET A 119 2.61 -4.62 10.93
CA MET A 119 3.68 -5.47 11.44
C MET A 119 5.02 -4.73 11.47
N ARG A 120 5.75 -4.92 12.58
CA ARG A 120 7.06 -4.33 12.84
C ARG A 120 8.02 -5.39 13.32
N TYR A 121 9.31 -5.14 13.13
CA TYR A 121 10.39 -5.98 13.62
C TYR A 121 11.38 -5.14 14.42
N SER A 122 11.75 -5.63 15.61
CA SER A 122 12.81 -5.02 16.42
C SER A 122 13.52 -6.08 17.25
N SER A 123 14.85 -6.12 17.15
CA SER A 123 15.71 -6.95 17.99
C SER A 123 15.27 -8.43 18.05
N GLY A 124 14.94 -9.02 16.90
CA GLY A 124 14.50 -10.41 16.80
C GLY A 124 13.02 -10.66 17.07
N ASN A 125 12.28 -9.67 17.58
CA ASN A 125 10.85 -9.79 17.83
C ASN A 125 10.04 -9.13 16.73
N GLY A 126 8.97 -9.80 16.31
CA GLY A 126 7.91 -9.22 15.52
C GLY A 126 6.77 -8.73 16.41
N SER A 127 6.05 -7.70 15.98
CA SER A 127 4.85 -7.19 16.64
C SER A 127 3.85 -6.64 15.61
N TRP A 128 2.59 -6.44 16.02
CA TRP A 128 1.56 -5.77 15.24
C TRP A 128 0.62 -4.96 16.14
N GLY A 129 -0.21 -4.11 15.53
CA GLY A 129 -1.37 -3.50 16.17
C GLY A 129 -1.31 -1.98 16.37
N TYR A 130 -0.26 -1.32 15.87
CA TYR A 130 0.04 0.07 16.19
C TYR A 130 0.01 0.32 17.71
N ASP A 131 -0.34 1.53 18.15
CA ASP A 131 -0.44 1.86 19.58
C ASP A 131 -1.80 1.45 20.19
N VAL A 132 -2.74 0.97 19.37
CA VAL A 132 -4.11 0.56 19.79
C VAL A 132 -4.27 -0.96 19.93
N SER A 133 -3.23 -1.74 19.64
CA SER A 133 -3.20 -3.21 19.72
C SER A 133 -4.26 -3.93 18.86
N TYR A 134 -4.69 -3.31 17.76
CA TYR A 134 -5.68 -3.86 16.83
C TYR A 134 -5.03 -4.11 15.47
N PRO A 135 -5.22 -5.29 14.85
CA PRO A 135 -4.65 -5.58 13.55
C PRO A 135 -5.16 -4.57 12.50
N ASN A 136 -4.27 -4.19 11.59
CA ASN A 136 -4.70 -3.50 10.37
C ASN A 136 -5.46 -4.49 9.47
N ILE A 137 -6.39 -3.99 8.65
CA ILE A 137 -7.12 -4.82 7.68
C ILE A 137 -6.20 -5.65 6.79
N PHE A 138 -5.04 -5.10 6.40
CA PHE A 138 -4.03 -5.84 5.64
C PHE A 138 -3.49 -7.06 6.42
N ASP A 139 -3.29 -6.92 7.73
CA ASP A 139 -2.78 -8.00 8.61
C ASP A 139 -3.74 -9.19 8.68
N VAL A 140 -5.04 -8.94 8.48
CA VAL A 140 -6.07 -9.98 8.47
C VAL A 140 -5.84 -10.98 7.34
N PHE A 141 -5.20 -10.58 6.25
CA PHE A 141 -4.99 -11.44 5.09
C PHE A 141 -3.62 -12.12 5.06
N ILE A 142 -2.71 -11.81 5.98
CA ILE A 142 -1.36 -12.37 5.92
C ILE A 142 -1.25 -13.70 6.67
N GLN A 143 -0.73 -14.69 5.94
CA GLN A 143 -0.41 -16.02 6.45
C GLN A 143 1.06 -16.37 6.16
N ASP A 144 1.62 -17.28 6.96
CA ASP A 144 2.88 -17.95 6.64
C ASP A 144 2.64 -19.07 5.62
N GLY A 145 3.71 -19.69 5.10
CA GLY A 145 3.57 -20.81 4.16
C GLY A 145 3.03 -22.12 4.77
N SER A 146 2.66 -22.12 6.05
CA SER A 146 1.90 -23.20 6.70
C SER A 146 0.44 -22.81 6.94
N GLU A 147 -0.03 -21.73 6.29
CA GLU A 147 -1.38 -21.19 6.41
C GLU A 147 -1.75 -20.69 7.83
N ASN A 148 -0.75 -20.41 8.67
CA ASN A 148 -0.97 -19.76 9.95
C ASN A 148 -1.10 -18.25 9.74
N GLN A 149 -2.24 -17.70 10.14
CA GLN A 149 -2.43 -16.26 10.17
C GLN A 149 -1.46 -15.60 11.17
N LEU A 150 -0.74 -14.57 10.75
CA LEU A 150 0.31 -13.92 11.55
C LEU A 150 -0.27 -13.20 12.78
N ILE A 151 -1.56 -12.84 12.76
CA ILE A 151 -2.27 -12.23 13.88
C ILE A 151 -2.88 -13.25 14.86
N ASN A 152 -2.79 -14.56 14.57
CA ASN A 152 -3.26 -15.59 15.49
C ASN A 152 -2.29 -15.71 16.68
N THR A 153 -2.66 -15.16 17.83
CA THR A 153 -1.83 -15.13 19.04
C THR A 153 -1.60 -16.49 19.69
N THR A 154 -2.32 -17.53 19.28
CA THR A 154 -2.03 -18.91 19.68
C THR A 154 -0.78 -19.44 18.97
N SER A 155 -0.59 -19.06 17.70
CA SER A 155 0.59 -19.43 16.90
C SER A 155 1.75 -18.43 17.10
N TYR A 156 1.42 -17.14 17.19
CA TYR A 156 2.38 -16.04 17.28
C TYR A 156 1.98 -15.04 18.36
N SER A 157 2.52 -15.19 19.57
CA SER A 157 2.38 -14.15 20.60
C SER A 157 2.82 -12.78 20.07
N ASN A 158 2.16 -11.71 20.52
CA ASN A 158 2.43 -10.34 20.08
C ASN A 158 2.90 -9.48 21.27
N PRO A 159 4.17 -9.04 21.33
CA PRO A 159 5.28 -9.34 20.43
C PRO A 159 5.89 -10.74 20.67
N SER A 160 6.62 -11.28 19.69
CA SER A 160 7.43 -12.50 19.89
C SER A 160 8.54 -12.73 18.87
N THR A 161 9.52 -13.55 19.25
CA THR A 161 10.57 -14.04 18.35
C THR A 161 10.03 -14.97 17.28
N ALA A 162 8.97 -15.73 17.55
CA ALA A 162 8.30 -16.56 16.56
C ALA A 162 7.70 -15.71 15.44
N LEU A 163 7.01 -14.61 15.80
CA LEU A 163 6.52 -13.64 14.82
C LEU A 163 7.67 -12.97 14.06
N GLY A 164 8.74 -12.59 14.76
CA GLY A 164 9.93 -12.00 14.12
C GLY A 164 10.59 -12.95 13.10
N THR A 165 10.60 -14.25 13.41
CA THR A 165 11.11 -15.29 12.49
C THR A 165 10.21 -15.40 11.26
N ALA A 166 8.88 -15.40 11.44
CA ALA A 166 7.94 -15.42 10.31
C ALA A 166 8.11 -14.17 9.41
N LEU A 167 8.29 -12.99 9.99
CA LEU A 167 8.52 -11.74 9.27
C LEU A 167 9.83 -11.67 8.47
N THR A 168 10.75 -12.61 8.71
CA THR A 168 12.06 -12.69 8.04
C THR A 168 12.30 -14.06 7.40
N SER A 169 11.23 -14.70 6.93
CA SER A 169 11.23 -16.10 6.47
C SER A 169 11.24 -16.31 4.95
N ASP A 170 11.08 -15.25 4.16
CA ASP A 170 10.74 -15.30 2.72
C ASP A 170 9.46 -16.10 2.41
N ASN A 171 8.57 -16.23 3.39
CA ASN A 171 7.44 -17.15 3.35
C ASN A 171 6.15 -16.52 3.86
N LEU A 172 5.89 -15.26 3.48
CA LEU A 172 4.64 -14.55 3.78
C LEU A 172 3.77 -14.40 2.53
N TRP A 173 2.47 -14.56 2.75
CA TRP A 173 1.48 -14.67 1.69
C TRP A 173 0.22 -13.90 2.04
N PHE A 174 -0.31 -13.14 1.09
CA PHE A 174 -1.61 -12.48 1.19
C PHE A 174 -2.70 -13.39 0.60
N HIS A 175 -3.70 -13.71 1.43
CA HIS A 175 -4.76 -14.69 1.16
C HIS A 175 -6.15 -14.03 0.93
N GLY A 176 -6.17 -12.95 0.16
CA GLY A 176 -7.43 -12.36 -0.30
C GLY A 176 -7.94 -13.05 -1.57
N THR A 177 -9.26 -13.24 -1.67
CA THR A 177 -9.88 -14.00 -2.76
C THR A 177 -9.67 -13.31 -4.11
N LYS A 178 -9.78 -11.98 -4.15
CA LYS A 178 -9.64 -11.18 -5.38
C LYS A 178 -8.19 -11.08 -5.82
N ALA A 179 -7.27 -10.88 -4.90
CA ALA A 179 -5.84 -10.90 -5.16
C ALA A 179 -5.39 -12.27 -5.69
N MET A 180 -5.89 -13.37 -5.09
CA MET A 180 -5.61 -14.73 -5.55
C MET A 180 -6.18 -14.99 -6.95
N GLU A 181 -7.42 -14.59 -7.22
CA GLU A 181 -8.03 -14.69 -8.56
C GLU A 181 -7.16 -13.98 -9.61
N ALA A 182 -6.70 -12.77 -9.31
CA ALA A 182 -5.79 -12.00 -10.17
C ALA A 182 -4.39 -12.62 -10.30
N ASN A 183 -3.98 -13.46 -9.35
CA ASN A 183 -2.70 -14.15 -9.32
C ASN A 183 -2.80 -15.62 -9.78
N GLY A 184 -3.78 -15.95 -10.64
CA GLY A 184 -3.94 -17.30 -11.18
C GLY A 184 -4.38 -18.34 -10.16
N GLY A 185 -5.12 -17.92 -9.13
CA GLY A 185 -5.63 -18.75 -8.04
C GLY A 185 -4.62 -19.04 -6.93
N GLN A 186 -3.44 -18.41 -6.96
CA GLN A 186 -2.38 -18.61 -5.96
C GLN A 186 -2.32 -17.45 -4.96
N PRO A 187 -1.97 -17.68 -3.69
CA PRO A 187 -1.75 -16.61 -2.74
C PRO A 187 -0.62 -15.68 -3.20
N VAL A 188 -0.72 -14.40 -2.84
CA VAL A 188 0.19 -13.36 -3.33
C VAL A 188 1.40 -13.27 -2.41
N LYS A 189 2.60 -13.52 -2.94
CA LYS A 189 3.83 -13.49 -2.13
C LYS A 189 4.16 -12.05 -1.70
N ILE A 190 4.38 -11.86 -0.41
CA ILE A 190 4.76 -10.57 0.19
C ILE A 190 6.26 -10.57 0.51
N TYR A 191 6.91 -9.44 0.26
CA TYR A 191 8.33 -9.28 0.48
C TYR A 191 8.69 -9.40 1.96
N ALA A 192 9.31 -10.51 2.33
CA ALA A 192 9.71 -10.84 3.70
C ALA A 192 11.15 -11.39 3.74
N PRO A 193 12.16 -10.62 3.31
CA PRO A 193 13.54 -11.08 3.18
C PRO A 193 14.10 -11.64 4.50
N SER A 194 15.16 -12.45 4.42
CA SER A 194 15.86 -13.03 5.58
C SER A 194 16.47 -12.00 6.54
N THR A 195 16.51 -10.74 6.13
CA THR A 195 16.91 -9.61 6.96
C THR A 195 15.87 -8.52 6.79
N TRP A 196 15.25 -8.12 7.90
CA TRP A 196 14.25 -7.06 7.90
C TRP A 196 14.81 -5.77 7.29
N SER A 197 14.15 -5.29 6.24
CA SER A 197 14.44 -4.03 5.59
C SER A 197 13.39 -3.02 6.01
N ALA A 198 13.76 -2.10 6.90
CA ALA A 198 12.84 -1.07 7.39
C ALA A 198 12.30 -0.23 6.22
N GLY A 199 10.97 -0.07 6.18
CA GLY A 199 10.28 0.59 5.08
C GLY A 199 9.98 -0.29 3.86
N SER A 200 10.52 -1.52 3.78
CA SER A 200 10.28 -2.41 2.65
C SER A 200 9.60 -3.73 3.03
N SER A 201 10.14 -4.42 4.04
CA SER A 201 9.59 -5.71 4.48
C SER A 201 8.13 -5.55 4.89
N TYR A 202 7.30 -6.51 4.49
CA TYR A 202 5.85 -6.56 4.78
C TYR A 202 4.99 -5.46 4.11
N ALA A 203 5.60 -4.50 3.41
CA ALA A 203 4.88 -3.42 2.73
C ALA A 203 4.80 -3.61 1.21
N HIS A 204 5.48 -4.60 0.65
CA HIS A 204 5.64 -4.77 -0.80
C HIS A 204 5.32 -6.18 -1.28
N LEU A 205 4.97 -6.28 -2.56
CA LEU A 205 4.99 -7.56 -3.28
C LEU A 205 6.41 -8.12 -3.34
N ASP A 206 6.53 -9.44 -3.35
CA ASP A 206 7.83 -10.10 -3.51
C ASP A 206 8.50 -9.68 -4.82
N HIS A 207 9.69 -9.11 -4.71
CA HIS A 207 10.40 -8.56 -5.85
C HIS A 207 10.78 -9.64 -6.88
N THR A 208 11.25 -10.81 -6.44
CA THR A 208 11.64 -11.89 -7.37
C THR A 208 10.45 -12.41 -8.17
N THR A 209 9.28 -12.45 -7.54
CA THR A 209 8.04 -12.97 -8.14
C THR A 209 7.43 -11.97 -9.12
N PHE A 210 7.42 -10.67 -8.79
CA PHE A 210 6.62 -9.69 -9.51
C PHE A 210 7.41 -8.67 -10.34
N ASN A 211 8.73 -8.55 -10.15
CA ASN A 211 9.55 -7.65 -10.96
C ASN A 211 9.52 -8.06 -12.45
N ASN A 212 9.50 -7.08 -13.36
CA ASN A 212 9.33 -7.28 -14.82
C ASN A 212 8.02 -7.98 -15.21
N THR A 213 6.98 -7.88 -14.38
CA THR A 213 5.64 -8.38 -14.70
C THR A 213 4.64 -7.23 -14.77
N ALA A 214 3.42 -7.52 -15.26
CA ALA A 214 2.32 -6.56 -15.23
C ALA A 214 1.86 -6.15 -13.82
N ASN A 215 2.34 -6.82 -12.76
CA ASN A 215 2.00 -6.56 -11.36
C ASN A 215 3.17 -5.94 -10.57
N GLN A 216 4.16 -5.36 -11.26
CA GLN A 216 5.39 -4.92 -10.61
C GLN A 216 5.26 -3.61 -9.81
N LEU A 217 4.18 -2.82 -9.95
CA LEU A 217 4.11 -1.49 -9.33
C LEU A 217 4.49 -1.50 -7.85
N MET A 218 4.00 -2.49 -7.09
CA MET A 218 4.20 -2.57 -5.64
C MET A 218 5.39 -3.45 -5.22
N VAL A 219 6.36 -3.70 -6.10
CA VAL A 219 7.68 -4.19 -5.64
C VAL A 219 8.47 -3.05 -4.98
N TYR A 220 9.39 -3.38 -4.07
CA TYR A 220 10.06 -2.36 -3.25
C TYR A 220 11.07 -1.45 -3.99
N SER A 221 11.38 -1.76 -5.25
CA SER A 221 12.38 -1.02 -6.02
C SER A 221 11.96 -0.88 -7.48
N VAL A 222 12.27 0.27 -8.07
CA VAL A 222 12.15 0.57 -9.50
C VAL A 222 13.53 0.98 -10.03
N SER A 223 13.88 0.54 -11.23
CA SER A 223 15.14 0.92 -11.88
C SER A 223 15.00 2.23 -12.64
N SER A 224 16.11 2.97 -12.81
CA SER A 224 16.14 4.11 -13.74
C SER A 224 15.76 3.66 -15.17
N GLY A 225 15.04 4.50 -15.90
CA GLY A 225 14.51 4.18 -17.23
C GLY A 225 13.23 3.34 -17.24
N GLU A 226 12.81 2.77 -16.11
CA GLU A 226 11.56 2.02 -16.04
C GLU A 226 10.36 2.95 -15.88
N SER A 227 9.22 2.57 -16.45
CA SER A 227 7.96 3.29 -16.32
C SER A 227 6.81 2.29 -16.16
N VAL A 228 6.15 2.37 -15.02
CA VAL A 228 5.07 1.49 -14.56
C VAL A 228 3.87 2.37 -14.22
N HIS A 229 2.97 2.53 -15.20
CA HIS A 229 1.78 3.37 -15.10
C HIS A 229 0.48 2.54 -15.02
N ASP A 230 0.57 1.25 -14.68
CA ASP A 230 -0.57 0.40 -14.30
C ASP A 230 -0.27 -0.26 -12.95
N PRO A 231 -1.17 -0.15 -11.95
CA PRO A 231 -1.00 -0.85 -10.68
C PRO A 231 -0.95 -2.37 -10.76
N GLY A 232 -1.44 -2.96 -11.86
CA GLY A 232 -1.51 -4.41 -12.04
C GLY A 232 -2.72 -5.04 -11.37
N ALA A 233 -3.16 -6.17 -11.92
CA ALA A 233 -4.37 -6.87 -11.46
C ALA A 233 -4.25 -7.34 -10.00
N VAL A 234 -3.06 -7.76 -9.56
CA VAL A 234 -2.81 -8.25 -8.19
C VAL A 234 -2.99 -7.13 -7.17
N THR A 235 -2.39 -5.95 -7.40
CA THR A 235 -2.56 -4.78 -6.51
C THR A 235 -4.02 -4.35 -6.45
N LYS A 236 -4.70 -4.29 -7.62
CA LYS A 236 -6.13 -3.96 -7.69
C LYS A 236 -6.98 -4.97 -6.91
N GLY A 237 -6.74 -6.27 -7.09
CA GLY A 237 -7.43 -7.33 -6.35
C GLY A 237 -7.18 -7.26 -4.84
N LEU A 238 -5.95 -6.97 -4.43
CA LEU A 238 -5.61 -6.79 -3.01
C LEU A 238 -6.45 -5.66 -2.39
N LEU A 239 -6.51 -4.49 -3.03
CA LEU A 239 -7.30 -3.37 -2.52
C LEU A 239 -8.80 -3.72 -2.42
N GLN A 240 -9.33 -4.53 -3.34
CA GLN A 240 -10.71 -5.03 -3.27
C GLN A 240 -10.93 -5.93 -2.06
N ASP A 241 -9.98 -6.82 -1.76
CA ASP A 241 -10.06 -7.68 -0.57
C ASP A 241 -10.02 -6.87 0.73
N LEU A 242 -9.31 -5.72 0.75
CA LEU A 242 -9.33 -4.80 1.89
C LEU A 242 -10.67 -4.06 2.05
N GLY A 243 -11.52 -4.05 1.01
CA GLY A 243 -12.84 -3.45 1.03
C GLY A 243 -13.05 -2.25 0.10
N TRP A 244 -12.06 -1.86 -0.71
CA TRP A 244 -12.27 -0.77 -1.67
C TRP A 244 -13.44 -1.10 -2.62
N PRO A 245 -14.44 -0.20 -2.74
CA PRO A 245 -15.56 -0.40 -3.65
C PRO A 245 -15.09 -0.49 -5.11
N THR A 246 -15.81 -1.29 -5.91
CA THR A 246 -15.53 -1.48 -7.35
C THR A 246 -16.76 -1.19 -8.19
N ALA A 247 -16.53 -0.85 -9.47
CA ALA A 247 -17.58 -0.49 -10.43
C ALA A 247 -18.67 -1.54 -10.63
N THR A 248 -18.40 -2.80 -10.30
CA THR A 248 -19.38 -3.89 -10.40
C THR A 248 -20.32 -4.00 -9.21
N SER A 249 -20.07 -3.28 -8.11
CA SER A 249 -20.81 -3.41 -6.85
C SER A 249 -21.90 -2.35 -6.63
N SER A 250 -22.00 -1.30 -7.47
CA SER A 250 -22.94 -0.19 -7.27
C SER A 250 -24.07 -0.16 -8.32
N SER A 251 -25.30 -0.42 -7.89
CA SER A 251 -26.54 -0.22 -8.69
C SER A 251 -27.03 1.24 -8.67
N GLY A 252 -26.10 2.20 -8.74
CA GLY A 252 -26.37 3.64 -8.78
C GLY A 252 -25.24 4.35 -9.51
N ILE A 253 -25.52 5.52 -10.07
CA ILE A 253 -24.53 6.32 -10.82
C ILE A 253 -23.37 6.63 -9.87
N SER A 254 -22.27 5.88 -10.03
CA SER A 254 -21.06 6.06 -9.27
C SER A 254 -20.12 6.98 -10.06
N SER A 255 -19.70 8.08 -9.46
CA SER A 255 -18.72 8.99 -10.04
C SER A 255 -17.29 8.53 -9.75
N ILE A 256 -16.39 8.83 -10.69
CA ILE A 256 -14.93 8.74 -10.54
C ILE A 256 -14.50 9.38 -9.20
N VAL A 257 -13.61 8.72 -8.45
CA VAL A 257 -13.13 9.24 -7.15
C VAL A 257 -12.33 10.52 -7.38
N PRO A 258 -12.75 11.68 -6.84
CA PRO A 258 -11.92 12.86 -6.87
C PRO A 258 -10.72 12.66 -5.94
N ILE A 259 -9.51 12.68 -6.50
CA ILE A 259 -8.27 12.72 -5.72
C ILE A 259 -7.79 14.17 -5.67
N LEU A 260 -7.80 14.77 -4.49
CA LEU A 260 -7.32 16.13 -4.26
C LEU A 260 -5.90 16.08 -3.70
N MET A 261 -4.93 16.37 -4.55
CA MET A 261 -3.53 16.42 -4.17
C MET A 261 -3.03 17.85 -3.95
N LEU A 262 -2.60 18.14 -2.74
CA LEU A 262 -1.92 19.38 -2.38
C LEU A 262 -0.41 19.11 -2.34
N LEU A 263 0.31 19.61 -3.35
CA LEU A 263 1.76 19.55 -3.39
C LEU A 263 2.38 20.83 -2.80
N LEU A 264 3.16 20.67 -1.74
CA LEU A 264 3.98 21.74 -1.19
C LEU A 264 5.18 22.00 -2.12
N PRO A 265 5.51 23.28 -2.38
CA PRO A 265 6.63 23.63 -3.25
C PRO A 265 7.95 23.08 -2.70
N LYS A 266 8.87 22.79 -3.61
CA LYS A 266 10.26 22.43 -3.33
C LYS A 266 11.06 23.63 -2.80
#